data_AF-A0A3D4FWH4-F1
#
_entry.id   AF-A0A3D4FWH4-F1
#
_cell.length_a   1.000
_cell.length_b   1.000
_cell.length_c   1.000
_cell.angle_alpha   90.00
_cell.angle_beta   90.00
_cell.angle_gamma   90.00
#
_symmetry.space_group_name_H-M   'P 1'
#
loop_
_entity.id
_entity.type
_entity.pdbx_description
1 polymer ?
#
loop_
_entity_poly.entity_id
_entity_poly.type
_entity_poly.pdbx_seq_one_letter_code
_entity_poly.pdbx_strand_id
1 'polypeptide(L)'
;MILWALTLLLAQSPVLDFDYYKTNVEPIFLERKAGFTRCVVCHSDGGRVGFLAELESGAEGWTAEQSRRNFDAIQRLVVPGDPLASRLLMHPLEPEAGGDEFHNGGRQFSSQDDPWFKTLVAWVSGETGE
;
A
#
# COMPACT_ATOMS: atom_id res chain seq x y z
N MET A 1 16.70 32.68 36.68
CA MET A 1 17.47 31.85 35.72
C MET A 1 16.47 30.90 35.07
N ILE A 2 16.46 30.90 33.74
CA ILE A 2 15.35 30.50 32.85
C ILE A 2 15.15 28.97 32.87
N LEU A 3 13.92 28.51 33.10
CA LEU A 3 13.50 27.13 32.88
C LEU A 3 13.35 26.88 31.36
N TRP A 4 14.20 26.06 30.79
CA TRP A 4 14.04 25.54 29.44
C TRP A 4 13.11 24.33 29.49
N ALA A 5 11.83 24.52 29.18
CA ALA A 5 10.93 23.40 28.91
C ALA A 5 11.21 22.91 27.48
N LEU A 6 11.95 21.81 27.36
CA LEU A 6 12.03 21.03 26.13
C LEU A 6 10.70 20.29 25.95
N THR A 7 9.79 20.88 25.18
CA THR A 7 8.60 20.18 24.69
C THR A 7 9.05 19.17 23.64
N LEU A 8 9.14 17.89 24.00
CA LEU A 8 9.17 16.82 23.01
C LEU A 8 7.82 16.82 22.29
N LEU A 9 7.79 17.26 21.02
CA LEU A 9 6.70 16.88 20.13
C LEU A 9 6.89 15.40 19.80
N LEU A 10 6.11 14.54 20.45
CA LEU A 10 5.87 13.20 19.94
C LEU A 10 5.08 13.35 18.63
N ALA A 11 5.74 13.13 17.49
CA ALA A 11 5.03 13.00 16.23
C ALA A 11 4.12 11.77 16.33
N GLN A 12 2.81 11.99 16.30
CA GLN A 12 1.84 10.90 16.30
C GLN A 12 1.79 10.30 14.90
N SER A 13 1.95 8.98 14.79
CA SER A 13 1.77 8.28 13.52
C SER A 13 0.37 8.55 12.96
N PRO A 14 0.24 8.85 11.65
CA PRO A 14 -1.06 9.09 11.05
C PRO A 14 -1.94 7.83 11.12
N VAL A 15 -3.25 8.03 11.10
CA VAL A 15 -4.21 6.95 10.87
C VAL A 15 -4.43 6.84 9.38
N LEU A 16 -4.30 5.63 8.83
CA LEU A 16 -4.54 5.41 7.40
C LEU A 16 -6.02 5.60 7.08
N ASP A 17 -6.29 6.32 6.01
CA ASP A 17 -7.64 6.71 5.63
C ASP A 17 -8.28 5.71 4.67
N PHE A 18 -9.53 5.33 4.93
CA PHE A 18 -10.24 4.35 4.10
C PHE A 18 -10.71 4.93 2.76
N ASP A 19 -11.11 6.20 2.74
CA ASP A 19 -11.66 6.79 1.52
C ASP A 19 -10.54 7.09 0.52
N TYR A 20 -9.37 7.52 1.00
CA TYR A 20 -8.15 7.58 0.19
C TYR A 20 -7.77 6.20 -0.34
N TYR A 21 -7.79 5.18 0.53
CA TYR A 21 -7.47 3.82 0.13
C TYR A 21 -8.39 3.37 -1.00
N LYS A 22 -9.71 3.50 -0.82
CA LYS A 22 -10.70 3.01 -1.78
C LYS A 22 -10.61 3.76 -3.11
N THR A 23 -10.32 5.06 -3.08
CA THR A 23 -10.33 5.91 -4.28
C THR A 23 -9.02 5.84 -5.05
N ASN A 24 -7.88 5.77 -4.35
CA ASN A 24 -6.56 5.95 -4.96
C ASN A 24 -5.67 4.70 -4.89
N VAL A 25 -5.75 3.94 -3.80
CA VAL A 25 -4.87 2.78 -3.58
C VAL A 25 -5.48 1.49 -4.14
N GLU A 26 -6.76 1.26 -3.89
CA GLU A 26 -7.47 0.05 -4.31
C GLU A 26 -7.40 -0.20 -5.83
N PRO A 27 -7.56 0.82 -6.71
CA PRO A 27 -7.44 0.62 -8.15
C PRO A 27 -6.08 0.07 -8.59
N ILE A 28 -4.98 0.42 -7.89
CA ILE A 28 -3.63 -0.07 -8.21
C ILE A 28 -3.57 -1.60 -8.18
N PHE A 29 -4.34 -2.25 -7.31
CA PHE A 29 -4.36 -3.70 -7.22
C PHE A 29 -5.11 -4.40 -8.37
N LEU A 30 -5.99 -3.65 -9.06
CA LEU A 30 -6.89 -4.13 -10.10
C LEU A 30 -6.49 -3.68 -11.50
N GLU A 31 -5.73 -2.59 -11.62
CA GLU A 31 -5.31 -2.03 -12.89
C GLU A 31 -4.21 -2.84 -13.55
N ARG A 32 -4.19 -2.82 -14.89
CA ARG A 32 -3.17 -3.50 -15.69
C ARG A 32 -2.08 -2.52 -16.10
N LYS A 33 -0.85 -2.82 -15.72
CA LYS A 33 0.36 -2.15 -16.23
C LYS A 33 1.04 -3.03 -17.27
N ALA A 34 1.42 -2.45 -18.42
CA ALA A 34 2.06 -3.21 -19.49
C ALA A 34 3.36 -3.87 -18.99
N GLY A 35 3.49 -5.17 -19.21
CA GLY A 35 4.63 -5.97 -18.73
C GLY A 35 4.48 -6.53 -17.31
N PHE A 36 3.41 -6.22 -16.59
CA PHE A 36 3.21 -6.66 -15.21
C PHE A 36 1.89 -7.43 -15.03
N THR A 37 1.94 -8.47 -14.20
CA THR A 37 0.75 -9.15 -13.68
C THR A 37 0.11 -8.29 -12.60
N ARG A 38 -1.22 -8.12 -12.65
CA ARG A 38 -1.98 -7.36 -11.65
C ARG A 38 -1.79 -7.94 -10.25
N CYS A 39 -1.75 -7.10 -9.21
CA CYS A 39 -1.55 -7.54 -7.84
C CYS A 39 -2.60 -8.57 -7.40
N VAL A 40 -3.87 -8.33 -7.73
CA VAL A 40 -4.99 -9.21 -7.38
C VAL A 40 -4.82 -10.65 -7.90
N VAL A 41 -4.16 -10.85 -9.05
CA VAL A 41 -4.00 -12.21 -9.63
C VAL A 41 -3.15 -13.12 -8.75
N CYS A 42 -2.18 -12.57 -8.01
CA CYS A 42 -1.31 -13.36 -7.14
C CYS A 42 -1.66 -13.23 -5.65
N HIS A 43 -2.35 -12.15 -5.27
CA HIS A 43 -2.68 -11.82 -3.88
C HIS A 43 -4.16 -11.97 -3.52
N SER A 44 -5.01 -12.49 -4.43
CA SER A 44 -6.34 -13.00 -4.07
C SER A 44 -6.31 -14.46 -3.64
N ASP A 45 -7.40 -14.95 -3.05
CA ASP A 45 -7.56 -16.37 -2.74
C ASP A 45 -7.40 -17.22 -4.03
N GLY A 46 -6.62 -18.29 -3.95
CA GLY A 46 -6.00 -19.00 -5.09
C GLY A 46 -4.49 -18.72 -5.27
N GLY A 47 -3.96 -17.66 -4.65
CA GLY A 47 -2.53 -17.39 -4.45
C GLY A 47 -2.06 -17.83 -3.06
N ARG A 48 -0.82 -18.32 -2.93
CA ARG A 48 -0.30 -18.90 -1.67
C ARG A 48 -0.18 -17.91 -0.49
N VAL A 49 -0.36 -16.61 -0.75
CA VAL A 49 -0.24 -15.50 0.20
C VAL A 49 -1.29 -14.43 -0.14
N GLY A 50 -2.57 -14.76 0.04
CA GLY A 50 -3.67 -13.87 -0.33
C GLY A 50 -4.12 -12.95 0.81
N PHE A 51 -4.02 -11.64 0.63
CA PHE A 51 -4.59 -10.63 1.52
C PHE A 51 -5.67 -9.77 0.83
N LEU A 52 -5.90 -9.99 -0.47
CA LEU A 52 -6.98 -9.39 -1.22
C LEU A 52 -8.14 -10.37 -1.37
N ALA A 53 -9.36 -9.86 -1.38
CA ALA A 53 -10.55 -10.63 -1.71
C ALA A 53 -10.52 -11.05 -3.19
N GLU A 54 -11.04 -12.23 -3.49
CA GLU A 54 -11.31 -12.65 -4.86
C GLU A 54 -12.39 -11.75 -5.48
N LEU A 55 -12.22 -11.39 -6.76
CA LEU A 55 -13.26 -10.69 -7.52
C LEU A 55 -14.38 -11.65 -7.88
N GLU A 56 -15.62 -11.17 -7.83
CA GLU A 56 -16.75 -11.93 -8.37
C GLU A 56 -16.58 -12.12 -9.89
N SER A 57 -17.16 -13.20 -10.41
CA SER A 57 -17.05 -13.52 -11.85
C SER A 57 -17.60 -12.39 -12.70
N GLY A 58 -16.74 -11.81 -13.55
CA GLY A 58 -17.08 -10.68 -14.42
C GLY A 58 -17.11 -9.31 -13.73
N ALA A 59 -16.76 -9.21 -12.44
CA ALA A 59 -16.67 -7.93 -11.75
C ALA A 59 -15.40 -7.16 -12.18
N GLU A 60 -15.57 -5.84 -12.35
CA GLU A 60 -14.45 -4.93 -12.63
C GLU A 60 -13.82 -4.36 -11.35
N GLY A 61 -14.49 -4.54 -10.20
CA GLY A 61 -14.05 -4.05 -8.90
C GLY A 61 -14.70 -4.80 -7.73
N TRP A 62 -14.27 -4.47 -6.52
CA TRP A 62 -14.74 -5.08 -5.28
C TRP A 62 -16.04 -4.42 -4.78
N THR A 63 -16.87 -5.20 -4.06
CA THR A 63 -17.98 -4.63 -3.28
C THR A 63 -17.45 -3.81 -2.10
N ALA A 64 -18.29 -2.98 -1.49
CA ALA A 64 -17.89 -2.18 -0.32
C ALA A 64 -17.36 -3.05 0.84
N GLU A 65 -17.95 -4.23 1.03
CA GLU A 65 -17.54 -5.19 2.05
C GLU A 65 -16.20 -5.85 1.71
N GLN A 66 -15.93 -6.11 0.43
CA GLN A 66 -14.62 -6.60 -0.04
C GLN A 66 -13.55 -5.51 0.12
N SER A 67 -13.83 -4.26 -0.29
CA SER A 67 -12.93 -3.12 -0.10
C SER A 67 -12.54 -2.92 1.37
N ARG A 68 -13.51 -3.00 2.30
CA ARG A 68 -13.23 -2.89 3.74
C ARG A 68 -12.33 -4.03 4.23
N ARG A 69 -12.61 -5.28 3.82
CA ARG A 69 -11.75 -6.42 4.18
C ARG A 69 -10.33 -6.27 3.65
N ASN A 70 -10.19 -5.79 2.42
CA ASN A 70 -8.89 -5.54 1.81
C ASN A 70 -8.13 -4.43 2.55
N PHE A 71 -8.79 -3.33 2.90
CA PHE A 71 -8.20 -2.27 3.73
C PHE A 71 -7.70 -2.80 5.07
N ASP A 72 -8.50 -3.62 5.77
CA ASP A 72 -8.11 -4.25 7.04
C ASP A 72 -6.87 -5.14 6.87
N ALA A 73 -6.73 -5.83 5.75
CA ALA A 73 -5.57 -6.67 5.47
C ALA A 73 -4.33 -5.86 5.06
N ILE A 74 -4.49 -4.92 4.13
CA ILE A 74 -3.40 -4.10 3.56
C ILE A 74 -2.76 -3.20 4.61
N GLN A 75 -3.54 -2.60 5.51
CA GLN A 75 -2.98 -1.71 6.54
C GLN A 75 -1.96 -2.43 7.46
N ARG A 76 -2.03 -3.77 7.57
CA ARG A 76 -1.07 -4.56 8.35
C ARG A 76 0.30 -4.69 7.68
N LEU A 77 0.42 -4.28 6.42
CA LEU A 77 1.66 -4.24 5.64
C LEU A 77 2.31 -2.84 5.66
N VAL A 78 1.71 -1.90 6.38
CA VAL A 78 2.10 -0.49 6.42
C VAL A 78 2.56 -0.12 7.83
N VAL A 79 3.61 0.68 7.90
CA VAL A 79 4.00 1.46 9.07
C VAL A 79 3.53 2.90 8.83
N PRO A 80 2.43 3.35 9.45
CA PRO A 80 1.89 4.68 9.16
C PRO A 80 2.88 5.79 9.49
N GLY A 81 3.10 6.68 8.54
CA GLY A 81 4.09 7.75 8.58
C GLY A 81 5.51 7.33 8.14
N ASP A 82 5.74 6.05 7.84
CA ASP A 82 7.05 5.54 7.39
C ASP A 82 6.91 4.64 6.14
N PRO A 83 6.95 5.25 4.94
CA PRO A 83 6.88 4.52 3.67
C PRO A 83 8.01 3.50 3.48
N LEU A 84 9.23 3.80 3.95
CA LEU A 84 10.39 2.93 3.74
C LEU A 84 10.42 1.74 4.72
N ALA A 85 9.76 1.85 5.87
CA ALA A 85 9.54 0.72 6.77
C ALA A 85 8.32 -0.16 6.37
N SER A 86 7.56 0.26 5.36
CA SER A 86 6.31 -0.41 4.95
C SER A 86 6.56 -1.51 3.92
N ARG A 87 6.23 -2.76 4.27
CA ARG A 87 6.33 -3.92 3.37
C ARG A 87 5.52 -3.75 2.09
N LEU A 88 4.36 -3.08 2.16
CA LEU A 88 3.53 -2.78 0.98
C LEU A 88 4.30 -2.07 -0.14
N LEU A 89 5.27 -1.24 0.23
CA LEU A 89 6.09 -0.46 -0.70
C LEU A 89 7.41 -1.15 -1.03
N MET A 90 8.10 -1.71 -0.02
CA MET A 90 9.46 -2.23 -0.21
C MET A 90 9.53 -3.58 -0.93
N HIS A 91 8.55 -4.47 -0.70
CA HIS A 91 8.52 -5.80 -1.33
C HIS A 91 8.37 -5.74 -2.87
N PRO A 92 7.45 -4.94 -3.45
CA PRO A 92 7.30 -4.88 -4.90
C PRO A 92 8.32 -3.97 -5.61
N LEU A 93 9.18 -3.24 -4.90
CA LEU A 93 10.18 -2.34 -5.46
C LEU A 93 11.47 -3.09 -5.83
N GLU A 94 12.08 -2.77 -6.96
CA GLU A 94 13.37 -3.34 -7.35
C GLU A 94 14.48 -2.99 -6.33
N PRO A 95 15.42 -3.91 -6.02
CA PRO A 95 16.51 -3.64 -5.08
C PRO A 95 17.35 -2.41 -5.44
N GLU A 96 17.64 -2.20 -6.73
CA GLU A 96 18.39 -1.04 -7.21
C GLU A 96 17.68 0.29 -6.96
N ALA A 97 16.36 0.26 -6.74
CA ALA A 97 15.54 1.41 -6.36
C ALA A 97 15.29 1.52 -4.84
N GLY A 98 15.90 0.65 -4.04
CA GLY A 98 15.78 0.62 -2.58
C GLY A 98 14.77 -0.39 -2.04
N GLY A 99 14.26 -1.29 -2.87
CA GLY A 99 13.45 -2.42 -2.42
C GLY A 99 14.24 -3.45 -1.61
N ASP A 100 13.56 -4.41 -1.00
CA ASP A 100 14.22 -5.46 -0.23
C ASP A 100 14.92 -6.51 -1.10
N GLU A 101 15.88 -7.25 -0.53
CA GLU A 101 16.67 -8.24 -1.28
C GLU A 101 15.85 -9.47 -1.70
N PHE A 102 14.81 -9.83 -0.95
CA PHE A 102 14.04 -11.05 -1.17
C PHE A 102 12.59 -10.77 -1.52
N HIS A 103 12.18 -11.20 -2.71
CA HIS A 103 10.76 -11.23 -3.08
C HIS A 103 10.39 -12.57 -3.71
N ASN A 104 9.47 -13.30 -3.07
CA ASN A 104 8.83 -14.48 -3.65
C ASN A 104 7.73 -14.01 -4.63
N GLY A 105 8.12 -13.48 -5.79
CA GLY A 105 7.22 -12.98 -6.82
C GLY A 105 7.87 -11.96 -7.76
N GLY A 106 7.12 -11.46 -8.74
CA GLY A 106 7.60 -10.38 -9.62
C GLY A 106 7.58 -9.01 -8.94
N ARG A 107 8.54 -8.15 -9.28
CA ARG A 107 8.58 -6.74 -8.87
C ARG A 107 7.58 -5.93 -9.70
N GLN A 108 7.03 -4.86 -9.13
CA GLN A 108 6.01 -4.00 -9.75
C GLN A 108 6.51 -2.56 -10.00
N PHE A 109 7.58 -2.16 -9.31
CA PHE A 109 8.14 -0.81 -9.38
C PHE A 109 9.65 -0.88 -9.61
N SER A 110 10.13 -0.26 -10.69
CA SER A 110 11.57 -0.10 -10.95
C SER A 110 12.14 1.22 -10.42
N SER A 111 11.29 2.09 -9.88
CA SER A 111 11.66 3.38 -9.32
C SER A 111 10.62 3.86 -8.31
N GLN A 112 11.06 4.61 -7.30
CA GLN A 112 10.18 5.33 -6.38
C GLN A 112 9.49 6.54 -7.05
N ASP A 113 9.93 6.91 -8.26
CA ASP A 113 9.27 7.93 -9.05
C ASP A 113 8.00 7.46 -9.76
N ASP A 114 7.73 6.15 -9.74
CA ASP A 114 6.54 5.55 -10.31
C ASP A 114 5.27 6.20 -9.71
N PRO A 115 4.29 6.61 -10.53
CA PRO A 115 3.10 7.30 -10.05
C PRO A 115 2.29 6.45 -9.06
N TRP A 116 2.19 5.13 -9.26
CA TRP A 116 1.49 4.27 -8.31
C TRP A 116 2.27 4.15 -6.99
N PHE A 117 3.60 4.10 -7.05
CA PHE A 117 4.43 4.13 -5.84
C PHE A 117 4.21 5.43 -5.05
N LYS A 118 4.16 6.59 -5.73
CA LYS A 118 3.88 7.88 -5.08
C LYS A 118 2.49 7.94 -4.45
N THR A 119 1.46 7.39 -5.09
CA THR A 119 0.12 7.27 -4.50
C THR A 119 0.14 6.43 -3.22
N LEU A 120 0.87 5.32 -3.21
CA LEU A 120 1.03 4.49 -2.01
C LEU A 120 1.80 5.24 -0.91
N VAL A 121 2.89 5.95 -1.25
CA VAL A 121 3.66 6.77 -0.31
C VAL A 121 2.78 7.85 0.33
N ALA A 122 1.95 8.54 -0.46
CA ALA A 122 1.05 9.58 -0.01
C ALA A 122 0.05 9.04 1.04
N TRP A 123 -0.60 7.92 0.74
CA TRP A 123 -1.49 7.25 1.69
C TRP A 123 -0.78 6.84 2.99
N VAL A 124 0.39 6.20 2.88
CA VAL A 124 1.19 5.77 4.05
C VAL A 124 1.65 6.97 4.88
N SER A 125 1.89 8.10 4.23
CA SER A 125 2.30 9.36 4.88
C SER A 125 1.12 10.11 5.52
N GLY A 126 -0.11 9.63 5.34
CA GLY A 126 -1.31 10.14 6.01
C GLY A 126 -2.20 11.04 5.16
N GLU A 127 -2.08 11.02 3.82
CA GLU A 127 -3.11 11.65 2.99
C GLU A 127 -4.47 10.98 3.18
N THR A 128 -5.52 11.81 3.16
CA THR A 128 -6.92 11.43 3.36
C THR A 128 -7.72 11.68 2.10
N GLY A 129 -8.77 10.89 1.85
CA GLY A 129 -9.69 11.09 0.74
C GLY A 129 -10.56 12.34 0.97
N GLU A 130 -11.15 12.83 -0.12
CA GLU A 130 -12.24 13.82 -0.09
C GLU A 130 -13.61 13.15 0.00
#